data_AF-A0A7Y2L3P4-F1
#
_entry.id   AF-A0A7Y2L3P4-F1
#
_cell.length_a   1.000
_cell.length_b   1.000
_cell.length_c   1.000
_cell.angle_alpha   90.00
_cell.angle_beta   90.00
_cell.angle_gamma   90.00
#
_symmetry.space_group_name_H-M   'P 1'
#
loop_
_entity.id
_entity.type
_entity.pdbx_description
1 polymer ?
#
loop_
_entity_poly.entity_id
_entity_poly.type
_entity_poly.pdbx_seq_one_letter_code
_entity_poly.pdbx_strand_id
1 'polypeptide(L)'
;FTAAGRPLPVIIFGNREEELAWWKKQKDANGYQSFSISSAPSISSLSFWVAQQLLDGKQLPHDLLSPAISVTQDTLESSLKGLEKGGIVSQVYSVDDVAQLKSPAPQ
;
A
#
# COMPACT_ATOMS: atom_id res chain seq x y z
N PHE A 1 4.49 18.97 14.98
CA PHE A 1 3.46 19.01 16.05
C PHE A 1 4.07 18.90 17.42
N THR A 2 4.74 17.79 17.76
CA THR A 2 5.40 17.59 19.07
C THR A 2 6.39 18.71 19.43
N ALA A 3 7.28 19.09 18.51
CA ALA A 3 8.24 20.18 18.74
C ALA A 3 7.58 21.55 18.98
N ALA A 4 6.33 21.72 18.54
CA ALA A 4 5.54 22.93 18.74
C ALA A 4 4.57 22.83 19.92
N GLY A 5 4.65 21.76 20.73
CA GLY A 5 3.74 21.50 21.85
C GLY A 5 2.27 21.29 21.44
N ARG A 6 2.02 20.91 20.17
CA ARG A 6 0.66 20.71 19.64
C ARG A 6 0.27 19.23 19.62
N PRO A 7 -1.02 18.90 19.77
CA PRO A 7 -1.52 17.55 19.57
C PRO A 7 -1.11 16.98 18.22
N LEU A 8 -0.84 15.67 18.17
CA LEU A 8 -0.60 14.98 16.91
C LEU A 8 -1.93 14.90 16.14
N PRO A 9 -1.99 15.40 14.89
CA PRO A 9 -3.15 15.19 14.04
C PRO A 9 -3.18 13.75 13.53
N VAL A 10 -4.25 13.36 12.85
CA VAL A 10 -4.22 12.17 11.99
C VAL A 10 -3.23 12.42 10.85
N ILE A 11 -2.28 11.50 10.68
CA ILE A 11 -1.27 11.54 9.62
C ILE A 11 -1.52 10.37 8.70
N ILE A 12 -1.86 10.64 7.44
CA ILE A 12 -1.97 9.59 6.44
C ILE A 12 -0.54 9.19 6.06
N PHE A 13 -0.10 8.03 6.53
CA PHE A 13 1.25 7.55 6.28
C PHE A 13 1.38 6.99 4.86
N GLY A 14 2.63 6.94 4.38
CA GLY A 14 3.00 6.02 3.33
C GLY A 14 3.13 4.59 3.87
N ASN A 15 3.76 3.72 3.08
CA ASN A 15 3.94 2.31 3.40
C ASN A 15 5.38 1.99 3.85
N ARG A 16 6.20 3.00 4.20
CA ARG A 16 7.60 2.76 4.59
C ARG A 16 7.67 2.17 5.99
N GLU A 17 8.61 1.25 6.19
CA GLU A 17 8.85 0.61 7.47
C GLU A 17 9.06 1.63 8.59
N GLU A 18 9.86 2.67 8.35
CA GLU A 18 10.14 3.72 9.35
C GLU A 18 8.89 4.49 9.80
N GLU A 19 7.98 4.77 8.87
CA GLU A 19 6.73 5.49 9.13
C GLU A 19 5.77 4.63 9.95
N LEU A 20 5.61 3.36 9.54
CA LEU A 20 4.75 2.40 10.22
C LEU A 20 5.31 2.00 11.60
N ALA A 21 6.63 1.86 11.73
CA ALA A 21 7.28 1.61 13.01
C ALA A 21 7.13 2.80 13.97
N TRP A 22 7.24 4.03 13.46
CA TRP A 22 6.94 5.23 14.24
C TRP A 22 5.49 5.26 14.70
N TRP A 23 4.55 4.99 13.79
CA TRP A 23 3.13 4.93 14.11
C TRP A 23 2.86 3.88 15.19
N LYS A 24 3.41 2.66 15.05
CA LYS A 24 3.30 1.62 16.06
C LYS A 24 3.81 2.09 17.42
N LYS A 25 4.98 2.73 17.46
CA LYS A 25 5.52 3.28 18.71
C LYS A 25 4.58 4.29 19.37
N GLN A 26 3.91 5.16 18.60
CA GLN A 26 2.91 6.08 19.14
C GLN A 26 1.67 5.32 19.63
N LYS A 27 1.13 4.41 18.80
CA LYS A 27 -0.01 3.55 19.16
C LYS A 27 0.24 2.84 20.51
N ASP A 28 1.40 2.22 20.67
CA ASP A 28 1.75 1.48 21.89
C ASP A 28 1.94 2.41 23.11
N ALA A 29 2.45 3.63 22.90
CA ALA A 29 2.73 4.57 23.98
C ALA A 29 1.49 5.34 24.46
N ASN A 30 0.56 5.68 23.56
CA ASN A 30 -0.53 6.62 23.86
C ASN A 30 -1.84 6.34 23.12
N GLY A 31 -1.95 5.18 22.44
CA GLY A 31 -3.16 4.80 21.72
C GLY A 31 -3.41 5.57 20.42
N TYR A 32 -2.40 6.30 19.89
CA TYR A 32 -2.52 7.08 18.66
C TYR A 32 -3.15 6.28 17.51
N GLN A 33 -4.14 6.91 16.86
CA GLN A 33 -4.92 6.33 15.78
C GLN A 33 -4.59 7.02 14.47
N SER A 34 -4.34 6.23 13.43
CA SER A 34 -4.14 6.73 12.07
C SER A 34 -4.41 5.65 11.04
N PHE A 35 -3.99 5.87 9.80
CA PHE A 35 -3.94 4.87 8.74
C PHE A 35 -2.87 5.21 7.70
N SER A 36 -2.60 4.25 6.83
CA SER A 36 -1.75 4.41 5.65
C SER A 36 -2.52 4.07 4.38
N ILE A 37 -2.22 4.79 3.31
CA ILE A 37 -2.63 4.45 1.94
C ILE A 37 -1.57 4.97 0.97
N SER A 38 -1.08 4.10 0.08
CA SER A 38 -0.08 4.49 -0.90
C SER A 38 -0.13 3.61 -2.15
N SER A 39 0.37 4.14 -3.26
CA SER A 39 0.73 3.33 -4.42
C SER A 39 2.05 2.61 -4.12
N ALA A 40 2.10 1.31 -4.40
CA ALA A 40 3.30 0.52 -4.14
C ALA A 40 4.19 0.45 -5.39
N PRO A 41 5.53 0.43 -5.24
CA PRO A 41 6.46 0.23 -6.35
C PRO A 41 6.24 -1.09 -7.12
N SER A 42 5.63 -2.08 -6.45
CA SER A 42 5.33 -3.38 -7.04
C SER A 42 4.32 -3.33 -8.20
N ILE A 43 3.66 -2.19 -8.43
CA ILE A 43 2.81 -1.98 -9.62
C ILE A 43 3.54 -2.30 -10.94
N SER A 44 4.86 -2.08 -10.99
CA SER A 44 5.69 -2.46 -12.14
C SER A 44 5.64 -3.95 -12.47
N SER A 45 5.62 -4.82 -11.46
CA SER A 45 5.49 -6.27 -11.64
C SER A 45 4.08 -6.68 -12.11
N LEU A 46 3.04 -5.98 -11.66
CA LEU A 46 1.69 -6.20 -12.18
C LEU A 46 1.58 -5.78 -13.65
N SER A 47 2.19 -4.64 -14.02
CA SER A 47 2.25 -4.18 -15.41
C SER A 47 2.98 -5.17 -16.32
N PHE A 48 4.01 -5.86 -15.82
CA PHE A 48 4.66 -6.95 -16.56
C PHE A 48 3.68 -8.08 -16.88
N TRP A 49 2.89 -8.54 -15.90
CA TRP A 49 1.89 -9.58 -16.12
C TRP A 49 0.78 -9.13 -17.05
N VAL A 50 0.32 -7.88 -16.96
CA VAL A 50 -0.62 -7.29 -17.91
C VAL A 50 -0.07 -7.37 -19.34
N ALA A 51 1.17 -6.92 -19.55
CA ALA A 51 1.82 -6.96 -20.86
C ALA A 51 1.95 -8.39 -21.40
N GLN A 52 2.33 -9.35 -20.55
CA GLN A 52 2.38 -10.76 -20.95
C GLN A 52 1.00 -11.26 -21.41
N GLN A 53 -0.07 -10.96 -20.67
CA GLN A 53 -1.42 -11.45 -21.01
C GLN A 53 -1.92 -10.85 -22.34
N LEU A 54 -1.57 -9.59 -22.62
CA LEU A 54 -1.84 -8.98 -23.93
C LEU A 54 -1.08 -9.70 -25.06
N LEU A 55 0.18 -10.09 -24.84
CA LEU A 55 0.96 -10.88 -25.80
C LEU A 55 0.42 -12.31 -25.98
N ASP A 56 -0.24 -12.86 -24.96
CA ASP A 56 -0.96 -14.15 -25.01
C ASP A 56 -2.36 -14.04 -25.66
N GLY A 57 -2.67 -12.88 -26.24
CA GLY A 57 -3.92 -12.65 -26.98
C GLY A 57 -5.14 -12.39 -26.10
N LYS A 58 -4.96 -12.21 -24.78
CA LYS A 58 -6.08 -11.83 -23.90
C LYS A 58 -6.47 -10.39 -24.16
N GLN A 59 -7.78 -10.13 -24.15
CA GLN A 59 -8.31 -8.79 -24.20
C GLN A 59 -8.48 -8.24 -22.79
N LEU A 60 -7.90 -7.07 -22.54
CA LEU A 60 -8.07 -6.31 -21.32
C LEU A 60 -8.62 -4.93 -21.67
N PRO A 61 -9.35 -4.27 -20.74
CA PRO A 61 -9.71 -2.87 -20.90
C PRO A 61 -8.48 -1.99 -21.15
N HIS A 62 -8.69 -0.90 -21.90
CA HIS A 62 -7.62 0.07 -22.15
C HIS A 62 -7.09 0.68 -20.84
N ASP A 63 -8.01 1.07 -19.97
CA ASP A 63 -7.70 1.64 -18.65
C ASP A 63 -7.92 0.60 -17.55
N LEU A 64 -6.90 0.42 -16.72
CA LEU A 64 -6.89 -0.49 -15.58
C LEU A 64 -6.61 0.29 -14.30
N LEU A 65 -7.44 0.11 -13.28
CA LEU A 65 -7.25 0.75 -11.98
C LEU A 65 -6.07 0.12 -11.23
N SER A 66 -5.12 0.96 -10.84
CA SER A 66 -4.00 0.57 -9.98
C SER A 66 -4.50 0.29 -8.55
N PRO A 67 -4.23 -0.90 -7.98
CA PRO A 67 -4.58 -1.20 -6.60
C PRO A 67 -3.72 -0.38 -5.63
N ALA A 68 -4.37 0.31 -4.70
CA ALA A 68 -3.71 0.95 -3.56
C ALA A 68 -3.44 -0.07 -2.45
N ILE A 69 -2.33 0.10 -1.73
CA ILE A 69 -2.02 -0.69 -0.53
C ILE A 69 -2.27 0.18 0.70
N SER A 70 -3.05 -0.35 1.64
CA SER A 70 -3.40 0.32 2.88
C SER A 70 -3.00 -0.49 4.10
N VAL A 71 -2.55 0.21 5.14
CA VAL A 71 -2.34 -0.35 6.48
C VAL A 71 -3.31 0.34 7.43
N THR A 72 -4.03 -0.47 8.19
CA THR A 72 -5.04 -0.02 9.17
C THR A 72 -4.52 -0.24 10.58
N GLN A 73 -5.27 0.24 11.57
CA GLN A 73 -4.93 0.03 12.98
C GLN A 73 -4.80 -1.44 13.38
N ASP A 74 -5.63 -2.29 12.78
CA ASP A 74 -5.67 -3.73 13.07
C ASP A 74 -4.58 -4.49 12.32
N THR A 75 -4.17 -4.00 11.14
CA THR A 75 -3.17 -4.67 10.29
C THR A 75 -1.74 -4.19 10.52
N LEU A 76 -1.53 -3.08 11.25
CA LEU A 76 -0.22 -2.44 11.46
C LEU A 76 0.88 -3.43 11.89
N GLU A 77 0.65 -4.21 12.94
CA GLU A 77 1.64 -5.18 13.43
C GLU A 77 1.94 -6.27 12.40
N SER A 78 0.92 -6.77 11.72
CA SER A 78 1.10 -7.79 10.69
C SER A 78 1.85 -7.25 9.47
N SER A 79 1.64 -5.98 9.10
CA SER A 79 2.31 -5.31 7.99
C SER A 79 3.78 -5.02 8.27
N LEU A 80 4.17 -4.88 9.54
CA LEU A 80 5.58 -4.73 9.95
C LEU A 80 6.29 -6.08 10.10
N LYS A 81 5.56 -7.18 10.22
CA LYS A 81 6.15 -8.50 10.48
C LYS A 81 6.93 -8.98 9.25
N GLY A 82 8.25 -9.11 9.39
CA GLY A 82 9.13 -9.55 8.31
C GLY A 82 9.43 -8.46 7.28
N LEU A 83 8.99 -7.22 7.51
CA LEU A 83 9.41 -6.09 6.70
C LEU A 83 10.84 -5.71 7.07
N GLU A 84 11.73 -5.69 6.09
CA GLU A 84 13.12 -5.26 6.31
C GLU A 84 13.18 -3.78 6.65
N LYS A 85 14.19 -3.39 7.42
CA LYS A 85 14.42 -1.99 7.79
C LYS A 85 14.60 -1.13 6.53
N GLY A 86 13.85 -0.04 6.43
CA GLY A 86 13.82 0.81 5.23
C GLY A 86 13.03 0.22 4.05
N GLY A 87 12.43 -0.96 4.21
CA GLY A 87 11.53 -1.56 3.26
C GLY A 87 10.19 -0.82 3.13
N ILE A 88 9.38 -1.28 2.19
CA ILE A 88 8.06 -0.71 1.91
C ILE A 88 7.06 -1.86 1.86
N VAL A 89 5.96 -1.75 2.61
CA VAL A 89 4.84 -2.69 2.52
C VAL A 89 4.37 -2.74 1.07
N SER A 90 4.54 -3.91 0.47
CA SER A 90 4.33 -4.15 -0.95
C SER A 90 3.66 -5.51 -1.13
N GLN A 91 2.97 -5.67 -2.25
CA GLN A 91 2.41 -6.95 -2.69
C GLN A 91 3.31 -7.56 -3.77
N VAL A 92 3.54 -8.86 -3.71
CA VAL A 92 4.10 -9.62 -4.83
C VAL A 92 2.95 -10.04 -5.74
N TYR A 93 2.98 -9.60 -6.99
CA TYR A 93 1.95 -9.93 -7.98
C TYR A 93 2.33 -11.16 -8.80
N SER A 94 1.31 -11.93 -9.14
CA SER A 94 1.30 -13.07 -10.03
C SER A 94 0.44 -12.80 -11.26
N VAL A 95 0.48 -13.72 -12.23
CA VAL A 95 -0.38 -13.64 -13.41
C VAL A 95 -1.88 -13.66 -13.06
N ASP A 96 -2.26 -14.32 -11.97
CA ASP A 96 -3.66 -14.45 -11.53
C ASP A 96 -4.23 -13.11 -11.04
N ASP A 97 -3.37 -12.22 -10.53
CA ASP A 97 -3.79 -10.90 -10.05
C ASP A 97 -4.28 -10.00 -11.19
N VAL A 98 -3.87 -10.26 -12.44
CA VAL A 98 -4.35 -9.51 -13.62
C VAL A 98 -5.86 -9.66 -13.78
N ALA A 99 -6.42 -10.83 -13.45
CA ALA A 99 -7.86 -11.08 -13.56
C ALA A 99 -8.69 -10.27 -12.55
N GLN A 100 -8.07 -9.70 -11.51
CA GLN A 100 -8.72 -8.89 -10.50
C GLN A 100 -8.76 -7.39 -10.85
N LEU A 101 -8.05 -6.98 -11.92
CA LEU A 101 -8.01 -5.59 -12.35
C LEU A 101 -9.37 -5.15 -12.91
N LYS A 102 -9.78 -3.94 -12.53
CA LYS A 102 -11.06 -3.35 -12.90
C LYS A 102 -10.83 -2.14 -13.80
N SER A 103 -11.79 -1.86 -14.67
CA SER A 103 -11.85 -0.57 -15.35
C SER A 103 -12.26 0.53 -14.37
N PRO A 104 -11.76 1.76 -14.57
CA PRO A 104 -12.29 2.93 -13.88
C PRO A 104 -13.79 3.10 -14.15
N ALA A 105 -14.52 3.59 -13.14
CA ALA A 105 -15.91 4.00 -13.35
C ALA A 105 -15.96 5.18 -14.34
N PRO A 106 -17.00 5.29 -15.18
CA PRO A 106 -17.21 6.47 -16.00
C PRO A 106 -17.26 7.71 -15.10
N GLN A 107 -16.54 8.77 -15.49
CA GLN A 107 -16.59 10.08 -14.81
C GLN A 107 -17.86 10.84 -15.18
#